data_AF-A0A3E5B245-F1
#
_entry.id   AF-A0A3E5B245-F1
#
_cell.length_a   1.000
_cell.length_b   1.000
_cell.length_c   1.000
_cell.angle_alpha   90.00
_cell.angle_beta   90.00
_cell.angle_gamma   90.00
#
_symmetry.space_group_name_H-M   'P 1'
#
loop_
_entity.id
_entity.type
_entity.pdbx_description
1 polymer ?
#
loop_
_entity_poly.entity_id
_entity_poly.type
_entity_poly.pdbx_seq_one_letter_code
_entity_poly.pdbx_strand_id
1 'polypeptide(L)'
;MRKLLLLFLIPCFFISCNGGKMSSATVEKSQIKPDSFAIGLTLFKKGRALAYNPSKVDSMLFYMRLAESFFRNEEDKAQVNRYVGTVYVARNELDKAVVYFLRASRMAKEWQYGLLCQNVANAYITSGRYREGISLMDSMRKNMDDRRVVPYYHLAKGNLWAGIHEYDSAVISYRIAATSLNRWVATAASRRLQYLYSSQGKDEQAFKAAISADEQLMKELQREEGIESRTMYEKAKLENELNHLKIDKQRREIGLLTLGLCCAIAFAVVYIVWQRRKRQMYKQLWREQSLRLKQTEQLLTQSEELNELREKESLLRESLFRRMKSFHKIPSLEKEEPSEGEDGDIQNRRIALSDEEWEDIRQTVDGSYEKFSVRLREAFPGLNMKDVYFCCLVKINVSIKDLSDIYCISRTSISRKKQRMKRDKLGLTENNETLDDFLRRF
;
A
#
# COMPACT_ATOMS: atom_id res chain seq x y z
N MET A 1 -13.20 -12.97 -18.24
CA MET A 1 -11.97 -12.45 -17.60
C MET A 1 -11.73 -10.97 -17.91
N ARG A 2 -12.55 -10.04 -17.38
CA ARG A 2 -12.25 -8.58 -17.44
C ARG A 2 -12.99 -7.71 -16.40
N LYS A 3 -13.74 -8.29 -15.45
CA LYS A 3 -14.54 -7.55 -14.45
C LYS A 3 -14.08 -7.70 -12.98
N LEU A 4 -12.95 -8.36 -12.72
CA LEU A 4 -12.45 -8.59 -11.35
C LEU A 4 -11.20 -7.76 -10.97
N LEU A 5 -10.76 -6.86 -11.84
CA LEU A 5 -9.49 -6.12 -11.68
C LEU A 5 -9.66 -4.66 -11.23
N LEU A 6 -10.88 -4.19 -10.96
CA LEU A 6 -11.18 -2.78 -10.63
C LEU A 6 -11.46 -2.51 -9.14
N LEU A 7 -11.29 -3.51 -8.27
CA LEU A 7 -11.70 -3.41 -6.85
C LEU A 7 -10.54 -3.32 -5.83
N PHE A 8 -9.30 -3.11 -6.26
CA PHE A 8 -8.13 -3.15 -5.36
C PHE A 8 -7.25 -1.88 -5.34
N LEU A 9 -7.80 -0.70 -5.62
CA LEU A 9 -7.01 0.55 -5.63
C LEU A 9 -7.46 1.67 -4.69
N ILE A 10 -8.25 1.39 -3.65
CA ILE A 10 -8.49 2.39 -2.58
C ILE A 10 -8.62 1.66 -1.24
N PRO A 11 -7.63 1.82 -0.32
CA PRO A 11 -7.96 2.60 0.88
C PRO A 11 -6.75 3.40 1.41
N CYS A 12 -6.79 4.73 1.31
CA CYS A 12 -6.01 5.65 2.15
C CYS A 12 -6.63 7.05 2.07
N PHE A 13 -7.90 7.20 2.42
CA PHE A 13 -8.52 8.54 2.53
C PHE A 13 -9.67 8.57 3.53
N PHE A 14 -9.47 8.08 4.75
CA PHE A 14 -10.34 8.46 5.87
C PHE A 14 -9.55 8.42 7.19
N ILE A 15 -8.91 9.54 7.51
CA ILE A 15 -8.64 9.92 8.90
C ILE A 15 -9.39 11.23 9.14
N SER A 16 -10.48 11.09 9.90
CA SER A 16 -11.07 12.09 10.79
C SER A 16 -11.52 13.44 10.21
N CYS A 17 -12.72 13.46 9.62
CA CYS A 17 -13.59 14.64 9.72
C CYS A 17 -14.25 14.61 11.10
N ASN A 18 -13.64 15.27 12.09
CA ASN A 18 -14.33 15.64 13.32
C ASN A 18 -14.71 17.12 13.22
N GLY A 19 -16.02 17.38 13.26
CA GLY A 19 -16.59 18.71 13.14
C GLY A 19 -16.20 19.58 14.33
N GLY A 20 -15.37 20.60 14.06
CA GLY A 20 -15.09 21.71 14.95
C GLY A 20 -15.30 23.00 14.17
N LYS A 21 -16.27 23.81 14.61
CA LYS A 21 -16.71 25.09 14.06
C LYS A 21 -15.56 25.90 13.43
N MET A 22 -15.55 26.01 12.12
CA MET A 22 -14.76 27.01 11.40
C MET A 22 -15.49 28.34 11.57
N SER A 23 -15.06 29.13 12.54
CA SER A 23 -15.35 30.56 12.55
C SER A 23 -14.92 31.14 11.20
N SER A 24 -15.77 32.01 10.66
CA SER A 24 -15.48 32.79 9.46
C SER A 24 -14.30 33.73 9.74
N ALA A 25 -13.08 33.19 9.69
CA ALA A 25 -11.88 33.99 9.52
C ALA A 25 -11.90 34.43 8.06
N THR A 26 -12.35 35.66 7.86
CA THR A 26 -12.01 36.46 6.68
C THR A 26 -10.56 36.17 6.31
N VAL A 27 -10.36 35.51 5.18
CA VAL A 27 -9.06 35.51 4.50
C VAL A 27 -8.84 36.95 4.06
N GLU A 28 -8.33 37.77 4.97
CA GLU A 28 -7.51 38.90 4.56
C GLU A 28 -6.43 38.27 3.68
N LYS A 29 -6.53 38.53 2.37
CA LYS A 29 -5.40 38.42 1.48
C LYS A 29 -4.28 39.17 2.17
N SER A 30 -3.37 38.46 2.82
CA SER A 30 -2.12 39.00 3.28
C SER A 30 -1.40 39.44 2.02
N GLN A 31 -1.62 40.70 1.64
CA GLN A 31 -0.71 41.39 0.76
C GLN A 31 0.65 41.18 1.40
N ILE A 32 1.47 40.34 0.77
CA ILE A 32 2.88 40.22 1.08
C ILE A 32 3.40 41.65 0.89
N LYS A 33 3.45 42.44 1.96
CA LYS A 33 4.11 43.74 1.94
C LYS A 33 5.57 43.37 1.72
N PRO A 34 6.13 43.64 0.53
CA PRO A 34 7.51 43.29 0.28
C PRO A 34 8.35 43.99 1.34
N ASP A 35 9.27 43.24 1.95
CA ASP A 35 10.10 43.77 3.02
C ASP A 35 10.83 45.01 2.49
N SER A 36 10.48 46.17 3.05
CA SER A 36 10.99 47.49 2.64
C SER A 36 12.52 47.47 2.64
N PHE A 37 13.12 46.75 3.58
CA PHE A 37 14.57 46.58 3.64
C PHE A 37 15.12 45.75 2.48
N ALA A 38 14.51 44.61 2.15
CA ALA A 38 14.93 43.75 1.04
C ALA A 38 14.82 44.47 -0.31
N ILE A 39 13.78 45.28 -0.51
CA ILE A 39 13.63 46.15 -1.69
C ILE A 39 14.76 47.18 -1.72
N GLY A 40 14.97 47.91 -0.61
CA GLY A 40 16.04 48.90 -0.49
C GLY A 40 17.41 48.31 -0.82
N LEU A 41 17.72 47.12 -0.30
CA LEU A 41 18.98 46.43 -0.56
C LEU A 41 19.14 46.02 -2.04
N THR A 42 18.07 45.54 -2.67
CA THR A 42 18.09 45.16 -4.09
C THR A 42 18.33 46.38 -4.98
N LEU A 43 17.66 47.49 -4.69
CA LEU A 43 17.86 48.76 -5.39
C LEU A 43 19.27 49.32 -5.17
N PHE A 44 19.78 49.25 -3.93
CA PHE A 44 21.14 49.65 -3.60
C PHE A 44 22.17 48.84 -4.41
N LYS A 45 22.02 47.51 -4.47
CA LYS A 45 22.88 46.63 -5.29
C LYS A 45 22.81 47.00 -6.78
N LYS A 46 21.61 47.27 -7.30
CA LYS A 46 21.41 47.69 -8.70
C LYS A 46 22.10 49.03 -8.99
N GLY A 47 21.98 50.00 -8.09
CA GLY A 47 22.70 51.28 -8.20
C GLY A 47 24.22 51.09 -8.18
N ARG A 48 24.75 50.22 -7.31
CA ARG A 48 26.20 49.90 -7.26
C ARG A 48 26.71 49.29 -8.55
N ALA A 49 25.95 48.39 -9.18
CA ALA A 49 26.33 47.80 -10.45
C ALA A 49 26.46 48.85 -11.58
N LEU A 50 25.62 49.89 -11.53
CA LEU A 50 25.63 50.98 -12.50
C LEU A 50 26.73 52.03 -12.25
N ALA A 51 27.29 52.07 -11.04
CA ALA A 51 28.28 53.09 -10.64
C ALA A 51 29.58 53.04 -11.45
N TYR A 52 29.93 51.87 -12.00
CA TYR A 52 31.13 51.71 -12.85
C TYR A 52 30.92 52.17 -14.30
N ASN A 53 29.69 52.49 -14.71
CA ASN A 53 29.42 52.99 -16.05
C ASN A 53 29.29 54.52 -16.05
N PRO A 54 30.23 55.28 -16.67
CA PRO A 54 30.24 56.73 -16.63
C PRO A 54 28.98 57.40 -17.18
N SER A 55 28.29 56.74 -18.13
CA SER A 55 27.09 57.23 -18.81
C SER A 55 25.78 57.02 -18.03
N LYS A 56 25.82 56.27 -16.92
CA LYS A 56 24.60 55.85 -16.18
C LYS A 56 24.50 56.45 -14.77
N VAL A 57 25.08 57.61 -14.53
CA VAL A 57 25.07 58.26 -13.21
C VAL A 57 23.67 58.63 -12.77
N ASP A 58 22.87 59.23 -13.65
CA ASP A 58 21.51 59.65 -13.28
C ASP A 58 20.65 58.44 -12.91
N SER A 59 20.85 57.32 -13.62
CA SER A 59 20.24 56.04 -13.26
C SER A 59 20.75 55.52 -11.92
N MET A 60 22.06 55.57 -11.66
CA MET A 60 22.63 55.19 -10.37
C MET A 60 22.06 56.04 -9.22
N LEU A 61 22.04 57.37 -9.36
CA LEU A 61 21.48 58.29 -8.38
C LEU A 61 20.00 58.05 -8.16
N PHE A 62 19.24 57.77 -9.23
CA PHE A 62 17.84 57.40 -9.14
C PHE A 62 17.65 56.14 -8.26
N TYR A 63 18.40 55.06 -8.55
CA TYR A 63 18.32 53.84 -7.74
C TYR A 63 18.80 54.04 -6.31
N MET A 64 19.82 54.88 -6.07
CA MET A 64 20.32 55.19 -4.74
C MET A 64 19.31 55.99 -3.90
N ARG A 65 18.66 57.01 -4.49
CA ARG A 65 17.59 57.77 -3.82
C ARG A 65 16.39 56.89 -3.52
N LEU A 66 16.03 56.01 -4.45
CA LEU A 66 14.94 55.07 -4.23
C LEU A 66 15.29 54.09 -3.09
N ALA A 67 16.51 53.53 -3.09
CA ALA A 67 16.98 52.67 -2.01
C ALA A 67 16.92 53.38 -0.64
N GLU A 68 17.39 54.63 -0.57
CA GLU A 68 17.33 55.47 0.64
C GLU A 68 15.88 55.65 1.16
N SER A 69 14.90 55.84 0.26
CA SER A 69 13.49 55.97 0.63
C SER A 69 12.87 54.69 1.22
N PHE A 70 13.42 53.53 0.87
CA PHE A 70 12.96 52.23 1.37
C PHE A 70 13.65 51.81 2.67
N PHE A 71 14.83 52.36 2.97
CA PHE A 71 15.53 52.10 4.23
C PHE A 71 14.85 52.85 5.38
N ARG A 72 14.50 52.11 6.44
CA ARG A 72 13.96 52.70 7.68
C ARG A 72 15.06 53.15 8.64
N ASN A 73 16.16 52.42 8.69
CA ASN A 73 17.26 52.71 9.60
C ASN A 73 18.17 53.79 8.99
N GLU A 74 18.58 54.73 9.83
CA GLU A 74 19.50 55.80 9.44
C GLU A 74 20.88 55.24 9.01
N GLU A 75 21.32 54.12 9.59
CA GLU A 75 22.61 53.50 9.26
C GLU A 75 22.70 53.01 7.80
N ASP A 76 21.60 52.48 7.26
CA ASP A 76 21.54 51.99 5.89
C ASP A 76 21.56 53.16 4.90
N LYS A 77 20.83 54.24 5.25
CA LYS A 77 20.85 55.49 4.49
C LYS A 77 22.24 56.16 4.52
N ALA A 78 22.94 56.08 5.65
CA ALA A 78 24.33 56.54 5.77
C ALA A 78 25.25 55.79 4.80
N GLN A 79 25.06 54.48 4.67
CA GLN A 79 25.81 53.65 3.74
C GLN A 79 25.55 54.04 2.27
N VAL A 80 24.30 54.31 1.90
CA VAL A 80 23.93 54.81 0.57
C VAL A 80 24.65 56.13 0.28
N ASN A 81 24.49 57.12 1.17
CA ASN A 81 25.08 58.45 1.00
C ASN A 81 26.61 58.38 0.93
N ARG A 82 27.26 57.58 1.79
CA ARG A 82 28.72 57.36 1.72
C ARG A 82 29.15 56.80 0.37
N TYR A 83 28.42 55.80 -0.15
CA TYR A 83 28.75 55.19 -1.43
C TYR A 83 28.59 56.19 -2.58
N VAL A 84 27.51 56.95 -2.62
CA VAL A 84 27.30 58.02 -3.62
C VAL A 84 28.44 59.04 -3.57
N GLY A 85 28.85 59.47 -2.37
CA GLY A 85 30.01 60.35 -2.20
C GLY A 85 31.29 59.76 -2.80
N THR A 86 31.59 58.48 -2.55
CA THR A 86 32.75 57.79 -3.13
C THR A 86 32.69 57.70 -4.66
N VAL A 87 31.50 57.52 -5.25
CA VAL A 87 31.35 57.52 -6.70
C VAL A 87 31.66 58.89 -7.30
N TYR A 88 31.21 59.98 -6.68
CA TYR A 88 31.57 61.33 -7.13
C TYR A 88 33.07 61.62 -7.00
N VAL A 89 33.72 61.14 -5.94
CA VAL A 89 35.19 61.22 -5.80
C VAL A 89 35.90 60.50 -6.95
N ALA A 90 35.47 59.28 -7.29
CA ALA A 90 36.05 58.51 -8.40
C ALA A 90 35.90 59.20 -9.77
N ARG A 91 34.94 60.13 -9.89
CA ARG A 91 34.71 60.95 -11.08
C ARG A 91 35.41 62.30 -11.05
N ASN A 92 36.23 62.55 -10.04
CA ASN A 92 36.89 63.84 -9.80
C ASN A 92 35.91 65.01 -9.53
N GLU A 93 34.69 64.71 -9.10
CA GLU A 93 33.64 65.69 -8.77
C GLU A 93 33.56 65.88 -7.24
N LEU A 94 34.67 66.30 -6.63
CA LEU A 94 34.82 66.32 -5.17
C LEU A 94 33.79 67.21 -4.47
N ASP A 95 33.46 68.38 -5.05
CA ASP A 95 32.55 69.33 -4.43
C ASP A 95 31.12 68.77 -4.27
N LYS A 96 30.70 67.91 -5.21
CA LYS A 96 29.41 67.20 -5.10
C LYS A 96 29.47 66.11 -4.04
N ALA A 97 30.61 65.44 -3.89
CA ALA A 97 30.79 64.37 -2.89
C ALA A 97 30.65 64.88 -1.44
N VAL A 98 31.06 66.12 -1.16
CA VAL A 98 31.00 66.75 0.17
C VAL A 98 29.61 66.67 0.78
N VAL A 99 28.58 67.02 0.00
CA VAL A 99 27.20 67.03 0.47
C VAL A 99 26.76 65.65 0.95
N TYR A 100 27.16 64.60 0.23
CA TYR A 100 26.82 63.22 0.55
C TYR A 100 27.62 62.69 1.74
N PHE A 101 28.89 63.07 1.89
CA PHE A 101 29.67 62.71 3.09
C PHE A 101 29.13 63.37 4.36
N LEU A 102 28.69 64.64 4.28
CA LEU A 102 28.03 65.31 5.40
C LEU A 102 26.70 64.65 5.77
N ARG A 103 25.86 64.32 4.79
CA ARG A 103 24.62 63.56 5.03
C ARG A 103 24.91 62.21 5.68
N ALA A 104 25.88 61.46 5.15
CA ALA A 104 26.30 60.18 5.71
C ALA A 104 26.75 60.32 7.17
N SER A 105 27.52 61.38 7.51
CA SER A 105 27.98 61.59 8.88
C SER A 105 26.85 61.80 9.89
N ARG A 106 25.74 62.44 9.50
CA ARG A 106 24.60 62.67 10.42
C ARG A 106 23.84 61.39 10.77
N MET A 107 23.99 60.35 9.96
CA MET A 107 23.18 59.13 10.00
C MET A 107 24.01 57.89 10.38
N ALA A 108 25.34 58.03 10.42
CA ALA A 108 26.27 56.93 10.58
C ALA A 108 26.37 56.42 12.02
N LYS A 109 26.49 55.10 12.19
CA LYS A 109 26.84 54.47 13.48
C LYS A 109 28.35 54.37 13.68
N GLU A 110 28.76 54.03 14.91
CA GLU A 110 30.16 53.95 15.36
C GLU A 110 31.09 53.27 14.35
N TRP A 111 30.75 52.05 13.94
CA TRP A 111 31.57 51.23 13.04
C TRP A 111 31.66 51.79 11.60
N GLN A 112 30.71 52.63 11.17
CA GLN A 112 30.68 53.21 9.83
C GLN A 112 31.61 54.43 9.70
N TYR A 113 31.88 55.12 10.81
CA TYR A 113 32.77 56.28 10.83
C TYR A 113 34.20 55.95 10.42
N GLY A 114 34.67 54.72 10.68
CA GLY A 114 35.99 54.28 10.23
C GLY A 114 36.17 54.38 8.72
N LEU A 115 35.24 53.80 7.95
CA LEU A 115 35.28 53.89 6.49
C LEU A 115 34.94 55.29 5.98
N LEU A 116 33.97 55.98 6.61
CA LEU A 116 33.56 57.32 6.18
C LEU A 116 34.71 58.32 6.29
N CYS A 117 35.37 58.40 7.45
CA CYS A 117 36.51 59.30 7.68
C CYS A 117 37.70 58.99 6.76
N GLN A 118 37.99 57.71 6.52
CA GLN A 118 39.06 57.32 5.59
C GLN A 118 38.74 57.69 4.15
N ASN A 119 37.51 57.44 3.68
CA ASN A 119 37.09 57.79 2.33
C ASN A 119 37.21 59.30 2.09
N VAL A 120 36.80 60.10 3.07
CA VAL A 120 36.94 61.57 3.00
C VAL A 120 38.42 61.96 2.97
N ALA A 121 39.24 61.49 3.91
CA ALA A 121 40.66 61.84 3.93
C ALA A 121 41.36 61.43 2.62
N ASN A 122 41.13 60.21 2.12
CA ASN A 122 41.74 59.73 0.87
C ASN A 122 41.29 60.56 -0.34
N ALA A 123 40.02 60.99 -0.40
CA ALA A 123 39.51 61.85 -1.47
C ALA A 123 40.23 63.20 -1.51
N TYR A 124 40.49 63.80 -0.35
CA TYR A 124 41.20 65.08 -0.26
C TYR A 124 42.72 64.95 -0.43
N ILE A 125 43.30 63.83 -0.03
CA ILE A 125 44.73 63.52 -0.27
C ILE A 125 44.97 63.34 -1.77
N THR A 126 44.13 62.56 -2.46
CA THR A 126 44.27 62.30 -3.91
C THR A 126 44.06 63.54 -4.78
N SER A 127 43.24 64.49 -4.32
CA SER A 127 43.02 65.78 -4.99
C SER A 127 44.02 66.87 -4.60
N GLY A 128 44.92 66.62 -3.64
CA GLY A 128 45.86 67.62 -3.11
C GLY A 128 45.21 68.75 -2.29
N ARG A 129 43.90 68.70 -2.03
CA ARG A 129 43.13 69.74 -1.33
C ARG A 129 43.11 69.53 0.19
N TYR A 130 44.27 69.34 0.81
CA TYR A 130 44.36 68.88 2.20
C TYR A 130 43.66 69.78 3.23
N ARG A 131 43.81 71.12 3.14
CA ARG A 131 43.20 72.06 4.09
C ARG A 131 41.67 72.03 4.06
N GLU A 132 41.10 71.88 2.87
CA GLU A 132 39.65 71.73 2.71
C GLU A 132 39.15 70.41 3.28
N GLY A 133 39.94 69.34 3.12
CA GLY A 133 39.67 68.06 3.76
C GLY A 133 39.60 68.18 5.28
N ILE A 134 40.53 68.92 5.89
CA ILE A 134 40.54 69.16 7.33
C ILE A 134 39.29 69.93 7.77
N SER A 135 38.92 70.99 7.04
CA SER A 135 37.69 71.76 7.31
C SER A 135 36.42 70.90 7.21
N LEU A 136 36.35 70.02 6.22
CA LEU A 136 35.24 69.08 6.09
C LEU A 136 35.21 68.09 7.25
N MET A 137 36.36 67.53 7.62
CA MET A 137 36.44 66.63 8.77
C MET A 137 35.97 67.32 10.06
N ASP A 138 36.32 68.59 10.26
CA ASP A 138 35.86 69.38 11.41
C ASP A 138 34.35 69.63 11.39
N SER A 139 33.77 69.76 10.20
CA SER A 139 32.31 69.83 10.03
C SER A 139 31.63 68.50 10.35
N MET A 140 32.23 67.37 9.94
CA MET A 140 31.73 66.03 10.28
C MET A 140 31.86 65.74 11.77
N ARG A 141 32.89 66.26 12.44
CA ARG A 141 33.12 66.09 13.88
C ARG A 141 31.96 66.64 14.72
N LYS A 142 31.28 67.69 14.25
CA LYS A 142 30.10 68.25 14.92
C LYS A 142 28.90 67.29 14.96
N ASN A 143 28.86 66.30 14.08
CA ASN A 143 27.81 65.29 14.01
C ASN A 143 28.19 64.00 14.79
N MET A 144 29.35 63.97 15.45
CA MET A 144 29.86 62.81 16.17
C MET A 144 29.55 62.90 17.67
N ASP A 145 28.41 62.35 18.08
CA ASP A 145 28.00 62.35 19.48
C ASP A 145 28.76 61.31 20.33
N ASP A 146 29.19 60.20 19.70
CA ASP A 146 29.91 59.13 20.40
C ASP A 146 31.41 59.44 20.54
N ARG A 147 31.96 59.28 21.74
CA ARG A 147 33.40 59.41 21.98
C ARG A 147 34.19 58.29 21.33
N ARG A 148 33.59 57.12 21.09
CA ARG A 148 34.25 55.98 20.44
C ARG A 148 34.57 56.22 18.97
N VAL A 149 33.90 57.19 18.31
CA VAL A 149 34.18 57.54 16.92
C VAL A 149 35.32 58.54 16.75
N VAL A 150 35.68 59.24 17.83
CA VAL A 150 36.77 60.25 17.88
C VAL A 150 38.09 59.72 17.30
N PRO A 151 38.56 58.51 17.64
CA PRO A 151 39.85 58.03 17.16
C PRO A 151 39.90 57.82 15.63
N TYR A 152 38.77 57.42 15.00
CA TYR A 152 38.71 57.27 13.53
C TYR A 152 38.84 58.62 12.81
N TYR A 153 38.20 59.65 13.36
CA TYR A 153 38.35 61.02 12.89
C TYR A 153 39.80 61.50 13.03
N HIS A 154 40.43 61.29 14.18
CA HIS A 154 41.81 61.73 14.39
C HIS A 154 42.82 60.95 13.53
N LEU A 155 42.60 59.66 13.26
CA LEU A 155 43.44 58.90 12.34
C LEU A 155 43.42 59.50 10.93
N ALA A 156 42.22 59.78 10.41
CA ALA A 156 42.03 60.35 9.09
C ALA A 156 42.51 61.82 9.00
N LYS A 157 42.26 62.64 10.03
CA LYS A 157 42.78 64.01 10.11
C LYS A 157 44.30 64.05 10.25
N GLY A 158 44.90 63.10 10.97
CA GLY A 158 46.35 62.92 11.04
C GLY A 158 46.97 62.66 9.67
N ASN A 159 46.33 61.84 8.82
CA ASN A 159 46.78 61.61 7.45
C ASN A 159 46.77 62.89 6.60
N LEU A 160 45.74 63.74 6.77
CA LEU A 160 45.66 65.02 6.08
C LEU A 160 46.76 65.99 6.54
N TRP A 161 47.00 66.10 7.85
CA TRP A 161 48.09 66.93 8.38
C TRP A 161 49.47 66.46 7.92
N ALA A 162 49.70 65.15 7.92
CA ALA A 162 50.94 64.56 7.41
C ALA A 162 51.15 64.88 5.92
N GLY A 163 50.07 64.93 5.13
CA GLY A 163 50.12 65.32 3.71
C GLY A 163 50.46 66.80 3.46
N ILE A 164 50.21 67.68 4.44
CA ILE A 164 50.61 69.10 4.40
C ILE A 164 52.05 69.29 4.94
N HIS A 165 52.69 68.21 5.42
CA HIS A 165 53.96 68.24 6.15
C HIS A 165 53.90 68.96 7.50
N GLU A 166 52.69 69.16 8.06
CA GLU A 166 52.46 69.69 9.40
C GLU A 166 52.55 68.56 10.43
N TYR A 167 53.78 68.08 10.64
CA TYR A 167 54.02 66.83 11.35
C TYR A 167 53.65 66.88 12.83
N ASP A 168 53.76 68.02 13.51
CA ASP A 168 53.39 68.13 14.92
C ASP A 168 51.88 67.93 15.12
N SER A 169 51.06 68.53 14.25
CA SER A 169 49.60 68.33 14.22
C SER A 169 49.22 66.89 13.87
N ALA A 170 49.99 66.25 12.98
CA ALA A 170 49.83 64.84 12.64
C ALA A 170 50.14 63.93 13.84
N VAL A 171 51.25 64.17 14.57
CA VAL A 171 51.63 63.41 15.77
C VAL A 171 50.53 63.47 16.83
N ILE A 172 50.00 64.66 17.12
CA ILE A 172 48.92 64.82 18.12
C ILE A 172 47.69 64.00 17.70
N SER A 173 47.31 64.09 16.43
CA SER A 173 46.16 63.37 15.89
C SER A 173 46.36 61.85 15.96
N TYR A 174 47.51 61.34 15.55
CA TYR A 174 47.78 59.90 15.65
C TYR A 174 47.89 59.42 17.09
N ARG A 175 48.39 60.23 18.03
CA ARG A 175 48.42 59.86 19.45
C ARG A 175 47.02 59.64 20.02
N ILE A 176 46.06 60.50 19.64
CA ILE A 176 44.66 60.33 20.03
C ILE A 176 44.05 59.11 19.34
N ALA A 177 44.42 58.84 18.08
CA ALA A 177 43.95 57.64 17.39
C ALA A 177 44.52 56.33 17.99
N ALA A 178 45.75 56.36 18.51
CA ALA A 178 46.42 55.22 19.13
C ALA A 178 45.77 54.76 20.45
N THR A 179 44.97 55.61 21.11
CA THR A 179 44.21 55.25 22.32
C THR A 179 42.85 54.61 22.00
N SER A 180 42.54 54.38 20.73
CA SER A 180 41.29 53.74 20.31
C SER A 180 41.10 52.35 20.93
N LEU A 181 39.86 52.04 21.32
CA LEU A 181 39.45 50.67 21.65
C LEU A 181 39.41 49.79 20.39
N ASN A 182 39.25 50.39 19.21
CA ASN A 182 39.38 49.66 17.96
C ASN A 182 40.87 49.43 17.68
N ARG A 183 41.26 48.15 17.80
CA ARG A 183 42.64 47.68 17.64
C ARG A 183 43.22 48.03 16.28
N TRP A 184 42.46 47.91 15.19
CA TRP A 184 42.91 48.28 13.84
C TRP A 184 43.27 49.77 13.76
N VAL A 185 42.43 50.64 14.31
CA VAL A 185 42.68 52.10 14.33
C VAL A 185 43.93 52.41 15.14
N ALA A 186 44.06 51.77 16.31
CA ALA A 186 45.19 51.96 17.19
C ALA A 186 46.51 51.48 16.53
N THR A 187 46.52 50.31 15.89
CA THR A 187 47.69 49.77 15.18
C THR A 187 48.06 50.66 14.01
N ALA A 188 47.07 51.08 13.21
CA ALA A 188 47.29 51.98 12.08
C ALA A 188 47.91 53.31 12.55
N ALA A 189 47.38 53.90 13.63
CA ALA A 189 47.90 55.13 14.21
C ALA A 189 49.33 54.96 14.75
N SER A 190 49.61 53.89 15.49
CA SER A 190 50.95 53.59 16.01
C SER A 190 51.97 53.37 14.90
N ARG A 191 51.61 52.70 13.80
CA ARG A 191 52.48 52.57 12.62
C ARG A 191 52.75 53.92 11.95
N ARG A 192 51.74 54.78 11.84
CA ARG A 192 51.92 56.14 11.30
C ARG A 192 52.83 56.99 12.20
N LEU A 193 52.69 56.87 13.52
CA LEU A 193 53.60 57.50 14.48
C LEU A 193 55.04 56.99 14.36
N GLN A 194 55.23 55.68 14.23
CA GLN A 194 56.55 55.08 14.02
C GLN A 194 57.24 55.69 12.80
N TYR A 195 56.54 55.70 11.66
CA TYR A 195 57.09 56.23 10.41
C TYR A 195 57.45 57.71 10.54
N LEU A 196 56.58 58.47 11.19
CA LEU A 196 56.78 59.90 11.38
C LEU A 196 57.94 60.22 12.32
N TYR A 197 58.06 59.53 13.46
CA TYR A 197 59.18 59.69 14.38
C TYR A 197 60.51 59.26 13.76
N SER A 198 60.51 58.18 12.97
CA SER A 198 61.70 57.74 12.23
C SER A 198 62.15 58.79 11.22
N SER A 199 61.21 59.41 10.48
CA SER A 199 61.53 60.51 9.56
C SER A 199 62.08 61.77 10.24
N GLN A 200 61.86 61.92 11.56
CA GLN A 200 62.36 63.03 12.37
C GLN A 200 63.64 62.68 13.16
N GLY A 201 64.19 61.47 13.00
CA GLY A 201 65.35 61.00 13.77
C GLY A 201 65.07 60.72 15.25
N LYS A 202 63.80 60.56 15.64
CA LYS A 202 63.37 60.26 17.02
C LYS A 202 63.26 58.75 17.25
N ASP A 203 64.38 58.06 17.16
CA ASP A 203 64.42 56.59 17.10
C ASP A 203 63.81 55.89 18.31
N GLU A 204 64.00 56.43 19.52
CA GLU A 204 63.41 55.86 20.74
C GLU A 204 61.86 55.89 20.70
N GLN A 205 61.30 57.00 20.22
CA GLN A 205 59.84 57.15 20.10
C GLN A 205 59.28 56.31 18.97
N ALA A 206 60.03 56.20 17.87
CA ALA A 206 59.70 55.31 16.76
C ALA A 206 59.67 53.84 17.22
N PHE A 207 60.65 53.41 18.00
CA PHE A 207 60.74 52.05 18.55
C PHE A 207 59.56 51.74 19.50
N LYS A 208 59.22 52.67 20.41
CA LYS A 208 58.05 52.52 21.29
C LYS A 208 56.74 52.40 20.50
N ALA A 209 56.57 53.23 19.46
CA ALA A 209 55.41 53.16 18.59
C ALA A 209 55.34 51.83 17.81
N ALA A 210 56.48 51.32 17.34
CA ALA A 210 56.57 50.02 16.67
C ALA A 210 56.15 48.86 17.59
N ILE A 211 56.66 48.81 18.82
CA ILE A 211 56.27 47.80 19.82
C ILE A 211 54.76 47.86 20.07
N SER A 212 54.21 49.07 20.26
CA SER A 212 52.78 49.22 20.51
C SER A 212 51.91 48.72 19.35
N ALA A 213 52.37 48.88 18.11
CA ALA A 213 51.68 48.37 16.93
C ALA A 213 51.77 46.84 16.83
N ASP A 214 52.93 46.27 17.19
CA ASP A 214 53.17 44.83 17.13
C ASP A 214 52.39 44.07 18.21
N GLU A 215 52.40 44.56 19.46
CA GLU A 215 51.58 43.99 20.54
C GLU A 215 50.10 43.98 20.17
N GLN A 216 49.64 45.04 19.51
CA GLN A 216 48.26 45.16 19.05
C GLN A 216 47.93 44.21 17.90
N LEU A 217 48.87 44.02 16.97
CA LEU A 217 48.74 43.05 15.87
C LEU A 217 48.71 41.61 16.39
N MET A 218 49.61 41.25 17.30
CA MET A 218 49.68 39.91 17.89
C MET A 218 48.39 39.53 18.62
N LYS A 219 47.79 40.49 19.34
CA LYS A 219 46.47 40.30 19.95
C LYS A 219 45.36 40.05 18.93
N GLU A 220 45.45 40.64 17.74
CA GLU A 220 44.48 40.41 16.66
C GLU A 220 44.65 39.03 16.04
N LEU A 221 45.90 38.63 15.74
CA LEU A 221 46.21 37.29 15.20
C LEU A 221 45.72 36.18 16.14
N GLN A 222 46.02 36.29 17.44
CA GLN A 222 45.54 35.34 18.45
C GLN A 222 44.01 35.30 18.54
N ARG A 223 43.34 36.44 18.34
CA ARG A 223 41.87 36.51 18.34
C ARG A 223 41.30 35.87 17.08
N GLU A 224 41.86 36.14 15.90
CA GLU A 224 41.44 35.53 14.65
C GLU A 224 41.61 34.01 14.70
N GLU A 225 42.77 33.52 15.14
CA GLU A 225 43.01 32.09 15.36
C GLU A 225 41.99 31.49 16.35
N GLY A 226 41.70 32.20 17.44
CA GLY A 226 40.70 31.79 18.42
C GLY A 226 39.28 31.74 17.87
N ILE A 227 38.90 32.70 17.02
CA ILE A 227 37.60 32.73 16.35
C ILE A 227 37.54 31.60 15.32
N GLU A 228 38.55 31.44 14.48
CA GLU A 228 38.62 30.41 13.45
C GLU A 228 38.50 29.02 14.10
N SER A 229 39.29 28.76 15.14
CA SER A 229 39.24 27.52 15.92
C SER A 229 37.84 27.25 16.50
N ARG A 230 37.17 28.27 17.06
CA ARG A 230 35.78 28.15 17.53
C ARG A 230 34.82 27.82 16.39
N THR A 231 34.92 28.50 15.25
CA THR A 231 34.04 28.24 14.11
C THR A 231 34.26 26.85 13.52
N MET A 232 35.50 26.37 13.48
CA MET A 232 35.82 25.01 13.04
C MET A 232 35.24 23.98 14.00
N TYR A 233 35.34 24.21 15.31
CA TYR A 233 34.72 23.36 16.32
C TYR A 233 33.20 23.32 16.19
N GLU A 234 32.54 24.47 16.06
CA GLU A 234 31.08 24.56 15.89
C GLU A 234 30.61 23.86 14.61
N LYS A 235 31.33 24.05 13.50
CA LYS A 235 31.06 23.35 12.23
C LYS A 235 31.21 21.84 12.39
N ALA A 236 32.31 21.37 12.96
CA ALA A 236 32.54 19.95 13.19
C ALA A 236 31.47 19.33 14.11
N LYS A 237 31.05 20.07 15.16
CA LYS A 237 29.97 19.65 16.04
C LYS A 237 28.64 19.52 15.28
N LEU A 238 28.29 20.52 14.48
CA LEU A 238 27.06 20.51 13.67
C LEU A 238 27.08 19.38 12.64
N GLU A 239 28.21 19.15 11.98
CA GLU A 239 28.39 18.03 11.06
C GLU A 239 28.22 16.68 11.76
N ASN A 240 28.73 16.55 12.98
CA ASN A 240 28.56 15.33 13.77
C ASN A 240 27.10 15.11 14.17
N GLU A 241 26.39 16.15 14.63
CA GLU A 241 24.95 16.10 14.92
C GLU A 241 24.14 15.72 13.66
N LEU A 242 24.46 16.30 12.51
CA LEU A 242 23.84 15.95 11.23
C LEU A 242 24.10 14.50 10.82
N ASN A 243 25.31 13.99 11.04
CA ASN A 243 25.65 12.59 10.76
C ASN A 243 24.89 11.63 11.68
N HIS A 244 24.77 11.94 12.97
CA HIS A 244 23.92 11.17 13.90
C HIS A 244 22.47 11.13 13.42
N LEU A 245 21.90 12.28 13.05
CA LEU A 245 20.52 12.36 12.52
C LEU A 245 20.34 11.57 11.21
N LYS A 246 21.34 11.59 10.31
CA LYS A 246 21.33 10.79 9.08
C LYS A 246 21.33 9.30 9.37
N ILE A 247 22.18 8.85 10.30
CA ILE A 247 22.25 7.43 10.71
C ILE A 247 20.92 6.99 11.32
N ASP A 248 20.33 7.80 12.20
CA ASP A 248 19.04 7.48 12.82
C ASP A 248 17.90 7.40 11.80
N LYS A 249 17.89 8.31 10.82
CA LYS A 249 16.93 8.25 9.71
C LYS A 249 17.12 6.98 8.88
N GLN A 250 18.36 6.64 8.50
CA GLN A 250 18.65 5.42 7.77
C GLN A 250 18.25 4.16 8.54
N ARG A 251 18.50 4.11 9.86
CA ARG A 251 18.06 2.99 10.72
C ARG A 251 16.55 2.82 10.72
N ARG A 252 15.78 3.91 10.77
CA ARG A 252 14.31 3.87 10.67
C ARG A 252 13.84 3.37 9.31
N GLU A 253 14.42 3.85 8.23
CA GLU A 253 14.09 3.40 6.87
C GLU A 253 14.39 1.90 6.69
N ILE A 254 15.57 1.44 7.12
CA ILE A 254 15.94 0.02 7.12
C ILE A 254 14.95 -0.79 7.98
N GLY A 255 14.58 -0.29 9.16
CA GLY A 255 13.60 -0.93 10.04
C GLY A 255 12.21 -1.07 9.42
N LEU A 256 11.75 -0.07 8.67
CA LEU A 256 10.47 -0.13 7.94
C LEU A 256 10.52 -1.13 6.78
N LEU A 257 11.64 -1.17 6.04
CA LEU A 257 11.83 -2.11 4.94
C LEU A 257 11.89 -3.57 5.45
N THR A 258 12.59 -3.82 6.55
CA THR A 258 12.67 -5.16 7.15
C THR A 258 11.31 -5.60 7.70
N LEU A 259 10.57 -4.71 8.37
CA LEU A 259 9.20 -4.98 8.82
C LEU A 259 8.28 -5.32 7.63
N GLY A 260 8.33 -4.53 6.55
CA GLY A 260 7.56 -4.77 5.33
C GLY A 260 7.88 -6.13 4.69
N LEU A 261 9.16 -6.51 4.63
CA LEU A 261 9.59 -7.81 4.13
C LEU A 261 9.05 -8.96 4.98
N CYS A 262 9.10 -8.84 6.31
CA CYS A 262 8.52 -9.83 7.24
C CYS A 262 7.01 -9.99 7.03
N CYS A 263 6.26 -8.90 6.87
CA CYS A 263 4.83 -8.93 6.57
C CYS A 263 4.53 -9.62 5.23
N ALA A 264 5.32 -9.34 4.19
CA ALA A 264 5.17 -9.98 2.88
C ALA A 264 5.42 -11.50 2.94
N ILE A 265 6.44 -11.93 3.68
CA ILE A 265 6.74 -13.35 3.90
C ILE A 265 5.59 -14.02 4.68
N ALA A 266 5.10 -13.40 5.76
CA ALA A 266 3.97 -13.92 6.52
C ALA A 266 2.72 -14.06 5.65
N PHE A 267 2.42 -13.07 4.82
CA PHE A 267 1.31 -13.12 3.87
C PHE A 267 1.46 -14.24 2.85
N ALA A 268 2.66 -14.43 2.29
CA ALA A 268 2.95 -15.52 1.36
C ALA A 268 2.75 -16.90 2.01
N VAL A 269 3.20 -17.09 3.26
CA VAL A 269 2.98 -18.33 4.01
C VAL A 269 1.48 -18.59 4.23
N VAL A 270 0.74 -17.59 4.68
CA VAL A 270 -0.72 -17.69 4.87
C VAL A 270 -1.42 -18.05 3.55
N TYR A 271 -1.03 -17.39 2.45
CA TYR A 271 -1.56 -17.66 1.12
C TYR A 271 -1.28 -19.11 0.67
N ILE A 272 -0.05 -19.59 0.86
CA ILE A 272 0.34 -20.97 0.53
C ILE A 272 -0.47 -21.98 1.36
N VAL A 273 -0.62 -21.75 2.67
CA VAL A 273 -1.41 -22.63 3.55
C VAL A 273 -2.88 -22.64 3.13
N TRP A 274 -3.46 -21.46 2.86
CA TRP A 274 -4.82 -21.35 2.36
C TRP A 274 -5.01 -22.07 1.02
N GLN A 275 -4.09 -21.90 0.08
CA GLN A 275 -4.13 -22.55 -1.23
C GLN A 275 -3.97 -24.08 -1.10
N ARG A 276 -3.10 -24.56 -0.20
CA ARG A 276 -2.96 -25.99 0.11
C ARG A 276 -4.25 -26.56 0.71
N ARG A 277 -4.84 -25.90 1.71
CA ARG A 277 -6.13 -26.31 2.31
C ARG A 277 -7.24 -26.35 1.26
N LYS A 278 -7.35 -25.31 0.43
CA LYS A 278 -8.34 -25.23 -0.65
C LYS A 278 -8.18 -26.37 -1.65
N ARG A 279 -6.94 -26.69 -2.07
CA ARG A 279 -6.67 -27.85 -2.95
C ARG A 279 -7.03 -29.18 -2.29
N GLN A 280 -6.74 -29.36 -0.99
CA GLN A 280 -7.11 -30.60 -0.29
C GLN A 280 -8.63 -30.77 -0.19
N MET A 281 -9.36 -29.69 0.09
CA MET A 281 -10.82 -29.70 0.15
C MET A 281 -11.43 -30.08 -1.21
N TYR A 282 -10.93 -29.50 -2.31
CA TYR A 282 -11.36 -29.92 -3.66
C TYR A 282 -11.07 -31.39 -3.95
N LYS A 283 -9.91 -31.92 -3.53
CA LYS A 283 -9.59 -33.36 -3.68
C LYS A 283 -10.53 -34.26 -2.86
N GLN A 284 -10.99 -33.81 -1.68
CA GLN A 284 -11.97 -34.56 -0.89
C GLN A 284 -13.33 -34.57 -1.60
N LEU A 285 -13.80 -33.41 -2.04
CA LEU A 285 -15.06 -33.29 -2.80
C LEU A 285 -15.05 -34.17 -4.05
N TRP A 286 -13.93 -34.19 -4.79
CA TRP A 286 -13.77 -35.01 -5.99
C TRP A 286 -13.81 -36.51 -5.68
N ARG A 287 -13.22 -36.94 -4.55
CA ARG A 287 -13.29 -38.34 -4.11
C ARG A 287 -14.71 -38.76 -3.78
N GLU A 288 -15.46 -37.93 -3.05
CA GLU A 288 -16.86 -38.21 -2.72
C GLU A 288 -17.72 -38.31 -3.99
N GLN A 289 -17.55 -37.39 -4.94
CA GLN A 289 -18.25 -37.45 -6.22
C GLN A 289 -17.89 -38.71 -7.02
N SER A 290 -16.61 -39.08 -7.06
CA SER A 290 -16.16 -40.29 -7.76
C SER A 290 -16.68 -41.59 -7.13
N LEU A 291 -16.81 -41.63 -5.80
CA LEU A 291 -17.36 -42.76 -5.07
C LEU A 291 -18.87 -42.89 -5.33
N ARG A 292 -19.61 -41.78 -5.26
CA ARG A 292 -21.04 -41.77 -5.59
C ARG A 292 -21.30 -42.21 -7.02
N LEU A 293 -20.49 -41.74 -7.97
CA LEU A 293 -20.63 -42.13 -9.38
C LEU A 293 -20.43 -43.64 -9.55
N LYS A 294 -19.42 -44.23 -8.89
CA LYS A 294 -19.20 -45.69 -8.91
C LYS A 294 -20.36 -46.46 -8.28
N GLN A 295 -20.93 -45.97 -7.18
CA GLN A 295 -22.09 -46.61 -6.55
C GLN A 295 -23.31 -46.57 -7.47
N THR A 296 -23.56 -45.46 -8.16
CA THR A 296 -24.66 -45.37 -9.12
C THR A 296 -24.44 -46.28 -10.32
N GLU A 297 -23.20 -46.39 -10.81
CA GLU A 297 -22.86 -47.29 -11.90
C GLU A 297 -23.07 -48.76 -11.51
N GLN A 298 -22.64 -49.17 -10.32
CA GLN A 298 -22.87 -50.53 -9.80
C GLN A 298 -24.36 -50.87 -9.61
N LEU A 299 -25.17 -49.90 -9.15
CA LEU A 299 -26.61 -50.10 -9.03
C LEU A 299 -27.27 -50.24 -10.40
N LEU A 300 -26.82 -49.47 -11.40
CA LEU A 300 -27.30 -49.59 -12.77
C LEU A 300 -26.96 -50.98 -13.34
N THR A 301 -25.72 -51.45 -13.21
CA THR A 301 -25.33 -52.78 -13.70
C THR A 301 -26.12 -53.90 -13.02
N GLN A 302 -26.35 -53.82 -11.70
CA GLN A 302 -27.19 -54.80 -11.01
C GLN A 302 -28.65 -54.78 -11.50
N SER A 303 -29.18 -53.60 -11.82
CA SER A 303 -30.53 -53.48 -12.36
C SER A 303 -30.64 -54.04 -13.78
N GLU A 304 -29.60 -53.89 -14.60
CA GLU A 304 -29.52 -54.44 -15.95
C GLU A 304 -29.45 -55.97 -15.92
N GLU A 305 -28.60 -56.56 -15.07
CA GLU A 305 -28.52 -58.02 -14.88
C GLU A 305 -29.85 -58.62 -14.41
N LEU A 306 -30.56 -57.95 -13.47
CA LEU A 306 -31.88 -58.38 -13.03
C LEU A 306 -32.94 -58.29 -14.13
N ASN A 307 -32.86 -57.27 -14.99
CA ASN A 307 -33.76 -57.14 -16.13
C ASN A 307 -33.51 -58.23 -17.17
N GLU A 308 -32.26 -58.57 -17.47
CA GLU A 308 -31.93 -59.69 -18.37
C GLU A 308 -32.45 -61.05 -17.83
N LEU A 309 -32.35 -61.28 -16.52
CA LEU A 309 -32.88 -62.50 -15.91
C LEU A 309 -34.41 -62.57 -15.99
N ARG A 310 -35.10 -61.45 -15.77
CA ARG A 310 -36.56 -61.36 -15.92
C ARG A 310 -37.00 -61.58 -17.38
N GLU A 311 -36.25 -61.06 -18.34
CA GLU A 311 -36.53 -61.25 -19.75
C GLU A 311 -36.39 -62.72 -20.16
N LYS A 312 -35.32 -63.39 -19.71
CA LYS A 312 -35.11 -64.84 -19.91
C LYS A 312 -36.23 -65.69 -19.28
N GLU A 313 -36.69 -65.33 -18.09
CA GLU A 313 -37.83 -66.00 -17.44
C GLU A 313 -39.12 -65.83 -18.25
N SER A 314 -39.36 -64.63 -18.78
CA SER A 314 -40.56 -64.33 -19.58
C SER A 314 -40.60 -65.09 -20.91
N LEU A 315 -39.46 -65.23 -21.60
CA LEU A 315 -39.33 -65.94 -22.87
C LEU A 315 -39.51 -67.45 -22.71
N LEU A 316 -38.93 -68.04 -21.66
CA LEU A 316 -39.13 -69.45 -21.32
C LEU A 316 -40.61 -69.73 -21.03
N ARG A 317 -41.25 -68.83 -20.28
CA ARG A 317 -42.67 -68.93 -19.96
C ARG A 317 -43.53 -68.86 -21.22
N GLU A 318 -43.25 -67.94 -22.14
CA GLU A 318 -44.00 -67.79 -23.39
C GLU A 318 -43.83 -68.99 -24.35
N SER A 319 -42.64 -69.59 -24.39
CA SER A 319 -42.37 -70.79 -25.19
C SER A 319 -43.11 -72.04 -24.70
N LEU A 320 -43.38 -72.14 -23.39
CA LEU A 320 -44.20 -73.21 -22.80
C LEU A 320 -45.68 -73.07 -23.15
N PHE A 321 -46.20 -71.84 -23.14
CA PHE A 321 -47.63 -71.58 -23.44
C PHE A 321 -47.99 -71.81 -24.91
N ARG A 322 -47.10 -71.53 -25.87
CA ARG A 322 -47.37 -71.73 -27.31
C ARG A 322 -47.43 -73.19 -27.79
N ARG A 323 -46.95 -74.15 -27.01
CA ARG A 323 -46.83 -75.56 -27.44
C ARG A 323 -47.97 -76.46 -26.95
N MET A 324 -48.96 -75.93 -26.21
CA MET A 324 -50.09 -76.69 -25.67
C MET A 324 -51.37 -76.47 -26.49
N LYS A 325 -51.97 -77.54 -27.05
CA LYS A 325 -53.25 -77.46 -27.79
C LYS A 325 -54.50 -77.65 -26.91
N SER A 326 -54.35 -78.11 -25.67
CA SER A 326 -55.45 -78.66 -24.86
C SER A 326 -55.94 -77.75 -23.73
N PHE A 327 -55.38 -76.56 -23.57
CA PHE A 327 -55.66 -75.65 -22.44
C PHE A 327 -56.59 -74.46 -22.75
N HIS A 328 -57.20 -74.40 -23.94
CA HIS A 328 -58.17 -73.35 -24.32
C HIS A 328 -59.49 -73.37 -23.52
N LYS A 329 -59.66 -74.28 -22.54
CA LYS A 329 -60.82 -74.32 -21.61
C LYS A 329 -60.50 -73.81 -20.20
N ILE A 330 -59.24 -73.48 -19.88
CA ILE A 330 -58.80 -73.08 -18.53
C ILE A 330 -58.34 -71.60 -18.55
N PRO A 331 -59.20 -70.65 -18.13
CA PRO A 331 -58.97 -69.21 -18.31
C PRO A 331 -57.73 -68.63 -17.63
N SER A 332 -57.21 -69.24 -16.56
CA SER A 332 -56.01 -68.76 -15.85
C SER A 332 -54.68 -69.10 -16.53
N LEU A 333 -54.73 -69.89 -17.60
CA LEU A 333 -53.56 -70.27 -18.40
C LEU A 333 -53.51 -69.57 -19.76
N GLU A 334 -54.56 -68.82 -20.13
CA GLU A 334 -54.59 -67.97 -21.30
C GLU A 334 -54.25 -66.53 -20.87
N LYS A 335 -53.20 -65.93 -21.45
CA LYS A 335 -52.85 -64.53 -21.20
C LYS A 335 -53.91 -63.66 -21.89
N GLU A 336 -54.80 -63.04 -21.14
CA GLU A 336 -55.47 -61.82 -21.59
C GLU A 336 -54.92 -60.60 -20.85
N GLU A 337 -54.48 -59.64 -21.66
CA GLU A 337 -54.26 -58.25 -21.29
C GLU A 337 -55.54 -57.63 -20.69
N PRO A 338 -55.42 -56.62 -19.82
CA PRO A 338 -56.59 -56.04 -19.17
C PRO A 338 -57.40 -55.19 -20.19
N SER A 339 -58.47 -55.76 -20.74
CA SER A 339 -59.57 -54.96 -21.30
C SER A 339 -60.60 -54.70 -20.21
N GLU A 340 -60.81 -53.42 -19.94
CA GLU A 340 -61.89 -52.88 -19.11
C GLU A 340 -63.27 -53.39 -19.59
N GLY A 341 -64.14 -53.77 -18.65
CA GLY A 341 -65.57 -53.87 -18.92
C GLY A 341 -66.27 -55.11 -18.39
N GLU A 342 -67.24 -54.85 -17.51
CA GLU A 342 -68.49 -55.61 -17.31
C GLU A 342 -68.49 -56.81 -16.35
N ASP A 343 -68.89 -56.44 -15.13
CA ASP A 343 -69.72 -57.16 -14.16
C ASP A 343 -70.82 -57.99 -14.86
N GLY A 344 -70.85 -59.30 -14.61
CA GLY A 344 -71.83 -60.20 -15.23
C GLY A 344 -71.65 -61.67 -14.85
N ASP A 345 -72.37 -62.08 -13.81
CA ASP A 345 -72.78 -63.42 -13.42
C ASP A 345 -72.16 -64.63 -14.16
N ILE A 346 -71.21 -65.33 -13.51
CA ILE A 346 -70.83 -66.69 -13.88
C ILE A 346 -70.65 -67.52 -12.59
N GLN A 347 -71.77 -67.81 -11.91
CA GLN A 347 -71.81 -69.04 -11.11
C GLN A 347 -71.78 -70.24 -12.07
N ASN A 348 -70.73 -71.07 -11.92
CA ASN A 348 -70.62 -72.44 -12.46
C ASN A 348 -70.20 -72.60 -13.95
N ARG A 349 -69.00 -72.14 -14.32
CA ARG A 349 -68.33 -72.64 -15.52
C ARG A 349 -67.74 -74.04 -15.21
N ARG A 350 -68.49 -75.11 -15.47
CA ARG A 350 -67.98 -76.48 -15.27
C ARG A 350 -66.93 -76.79 -16.35
N ILE A 351 -65.67 -76.98 -15.96
CA ILE A 351 -64.61 -77.44 -16.86
C ILE A 351 -64.57 -78.97 -16.77
N ALA A 352 -65.33 -79.65 -17.64
CA ALA A 352 -65.29 -81.11 -17.72
C ALA A 352 -64.10 -81.54 -18.58
N LEU A 353 -63.12 -82.21 -17.95
CA LEU A 353 -61.97 -82.81 -18.61
C LEU A 353 -62.22 -84.31 -18.85
N SER A 354 -62.00 -84.80 -20.08
CA SER A 354 -62.03 -86.23 -20.40
C SER A 354 -60.80 -86.96 -19.84
N ASP A 355 -60.88 -88.29 -19.71
CA ASP A 355 -59.74 -89.10 -19.23
C ASP A 355 -58.50 -88.96 -20.15
N GLU A 356 -58.71 -88.68 -21.45
CA GLU A 356 -57.63 -88.39 -22.41
C GLU A 356 -57.00 -87.02 -22.16
N GLU A 357 -57.80 -85.99 -21.85
CA GLU A 357 -57.32 -84.65 -21.51
C GLU A 357 -56.51 -84.66 -20.20
N TRP A 358 -56.90 -85.49 -19.22
CA TRP A 358 -56.12 -85.67 -17.99
C TRP A 358 -54.75 -86.30 -18.23
N GLU A 359 -54.68 -87.31 -19.10
CA GLU A 359 -53.42 -87.95 -19.44
C GLU A 359 -52.50 -87.04 -20.25
N ASP A 360 -53.06 -86.23 -21.16
CA ASP A 360 -52.31 -85.22 -21.91
C ASP A 360 -51.70 -84.14 -21.00
N ILE A 361 -52.44 -83.69 -19.98
CA ILE A 361 -51.91 -82.78 -18.95
C ILE A 361 -50.73 -83.42 -18.23
N ARG A 362 -50.83 -84.69 -17.84
CA ARG A 362 -49.74 -85.37 -17.15
C ARG A 362 -48.52 -85.57 -18.04
N GLN A 363 -48.72 -86.05 -19.26
CA GLN A 363 -47.63 -86.26 -20.22
C GLN A 363 -46.92 -84.94 -20.55
N THR A 364 -47.67 -83.84 -20.64
CA THR A 364 -47.13 -82.49 -20.84
C THR A 364 -46.29 -82.03 -19.65
N VAL A 365 -46.78 -82.23 -18.43
CA VAL A 365 -46.04 -81.91 -17.20
C VAL A 365 -44.78 -82.78 -17.09
N ASP A 366 -44.85 -84.06 -17.44
CA ASP A 366 -43.70 -84.96 -17.45
C ASP A 366 -42.65 -84.59 -18.50
N GLY A 367 -43.08 -84.18 -19.69
CA GLY A 367 -42.18 -83.69 -20.73
C GLY A 367 -41.51 -82.37 -20.37
N SER A 368 -42.17 -81.53 -19.56
CA SER A 368 -41.70 -80.17 -19.23
C SER A 368 -40.89 -80.11 -17.94
N TYR A 369 -41.20 -80.99 -16.99
CA TYR A 369 -40.60 -81.03 -15.66
C TYR A 369 -40.00 -82.41 -15.39
N GLU A 370 -39.00 -82.81 -16.18
CA GLU A 370 -38.16 -84.01 -15.96
C GLU A 370 -38.89 -85.25 -15.40
N LYS A 371 -40.00 -85.65 -16.05
CA LYS A 371 -40.84 -86.79 -15.62
C LYS A 371 -41.38 -86.63 -14.19
N PHE A 372 -41.84 -85.42 -13.86
CA PHE A 372 -42.35 -85.00 -12.55
C PHE A 372 -43.34 -85.99 -11.92
N SER A 373 -44.34 -86.46 -12.67
CA SER A 373 -45.36 -87.38 -12.21
C SER A 373 -44.78 -88.75 -11.82
N VAL A 374 -43.77 -89.22 -12.56
CA VAL A 374 -43.04 -90.46 -12.28
C VAL A 374 -42.23 -90.30 -11.00
N ARG A 375 -41.41 -89.25 -10.94
CA ARG A 375 -40.58 -88.91 -9.75
C ARG A 375 -41.42 -88.70 -8.50
N LEU A 376 -42.57 -88.05 -8.63
CA LEU A 376 -43.48 -87.78 -7.52
C LEU A 376 -44.09 -89.08 -6.97
N ARG A 377 -44.44 -90.02 -7.86
CA ARG A 377 -44.99 -91.32 -7.46
C ARG A 377 -43.92 -92.25 -6.90
N GLU A 378 -42.68 -92.17 -7.39
CA GLU A 378 -41.53 -92.89 -6.83
C GLU A 378 -41.18 -92.39 -5.43
N ALA A 379 -41.15 -91.06 -5.24
CA ALA A 379 -40.88 -90.45 -3.93
C ALA A 379 -42.02 -90.67 -2.92
N PHE A 380 -43.27 -90.73 -3.40
CA PHE A 380 -44.46 -90.92 -2.57
C PHE A 380 -45.39 -92.02 -3.14
N PRO A 381 -45.08 -93.31 -2.88
CA PRO A 381 -45.82 -94.44 -3.45
C PRO A 381 -47.30 -94.53 -3.03
N GLY A 382 -47.71 -93.80 -1.98
CA GLY A 382 -49.10 -93.74 -1.50
C GLY A 382 -50.03 -92.77 -2.25
N LEU A 383 -49.53 -92.09 -3.29
CA LEU A 383 -50.31 -91.20 -4.15
C LEU A 383 -51.09 -91.99 -5.21
N ASN A 384 -52.40 -91.74 -5.29
CA ASN A 384 -53.20 -92.28 -6.39
C ASN A 384 -53.07 -91.40 -7.64
N MET A 385 -53.42 -91.91 -8.81
CA MET A 385 -53.32 -91.19 -10.10
C MET A 385 -54.13 -89.89 -10.11
N LYS A 386 -55.28 -89.85 -9.42
CA LYS A 386 -56.08 -88.63 -9.24
C LYS A 386 -55.37 -87.56 -8.40
N ASP A 387 -54.54 -87.99 -7.46
CA ASP A 387 -53.73 -87.10 -6.62
C ASP A 387 -52.53 -86.56 -7.40
N VAL A 388 -51.93 -87.39 -8.26
CA VAL A 388 -50.88 -86.99 -9.20
C VAL A 388 -51.38 -85.94 -10.19
N TYR A 389 -52.55 -86.12 -10.79
CA TYR A 389 -53.16 -85.11 -11.67
C TYR A 389 -53.39 -83.78 -10.94
N PHE A 390 -53.85 -83.83 -9.69
CA PHE A 390 -54.02 -82.62 -8.89
C PHE A 390 -52.68 -81.92 -8.64
N CYS A 391 -51.63 -82.66 -8.32
CA CYS A 391 -50.28 -82.12 -8.16
C CYS A 391 -49.71 -81.56 -9.48
N CYS A 392 -49.99 -82.17 -10.63
CA CYS A 392 -49.64 -81.65 -11.94
C CYS A 392 -50.26 -80.27 -12.19
N LEU A 393 -51.56 -80.09 -11.89
CA LEU A 393 -52.23 -78.79 -12.03
C LEU A 393 -51.68 -77.73 -11.06
N VAL A 394 -51.27 -78.13 -9.86
CA VAL A 394 -50.63 -77.21 -8.90
C VAL A 394 -49.20 -76.85 -9.34
N LYS A 395 -48.45 -77.81 -9.90
CA LYS A 395 -47.08 -77.61 -10.41
C LYS A 395 -47.03 -76.58 -11.53
N ILE A 396 -48.00 -76.61 -12.45
CA ILE A 396 -48.15 -75.61 -13.52
C ILE A 396 -48.86 -74.32 -13.06
N ASN A 397 -49.11 -74.19 -11.75
CA ASN A 397 -49.65 -73.00 -11.11
C ASN A 397 -51.05 -72.59 -11.61
N VAL A 398 -51.96 -73.55 -11.83
CA VAL A 398 -53.37 -73.26 -12.10
C VAL A 398 -53.98 -72.51 -10.91
N SER A 399 -54.73 -71.44 -11.20
CA SER A 399 -55.32 -70.60 -10.17
C SER A 399 -56.31 -71.41 -9.29
N ILE A 400 -56.49 -71.00 -8.03
CA ILE A 400 -57.46 -71.64 -7.13
C ILE A 400 -58.89 -71.54 -7.68
N LYS A 401 -59.19 -70.49 -8.46
CA LYS A 401 -60.49 -70.29 -9.12
C LYS A 401 -60.73 -71.40 -10.15
N ASP A 402 -59.77 -71.64 -11.02
CA ASP A 402 -59.88 -72.63 -12.10
C ASP A 402 -59.86 -74.06 -11.59
N LEU A 403 -59.07 -74.34 -10.54
CA LEU A 403 -59.11 -75.63 -9.85
C LEU A 403 -60.50 -75.92 -9.24
N SER A 404 -61.20 -74.87 -8.77
CA SER A 404 -62.58 -74.94 -8.29
C SER A 404 -63.52 -75.40 -9.40
N ASP A 405 -63.34 -74.83 -10.59
CA ASP A 405 -64.18 -75.02 -11.77
C ASP A 405 -63.93 -76.40 -12.44
N ILE A 406 -62.69 -76.89 -12.42
CA ILE A 406 -62.30 -78.22 -12.93
C ILE A 406 -62.86 -79.34 -12.04
N TYR A 407 -62.69 -79.22 -10.71
CA TYR A 407 -63.15 -80.27 -9.78
C TYR A 407 -64.61 -80.09 -9.34
N CYS A 408 -65.29 -79.05 -9.81
CA CYS A 408 -66.69 -78.71 -9.45
C CYS A 408 -66.92 -78.66 -7.91
N ILE A 409 -65.96 -78.09 -7.17
CA ILE A 409 -66.02 -77.92 -5.70
C ILE A 409 -65.65 -76.49 -5.32
N SER A 410 -66.00 -76.05 -4.11
CA SER A 410 -65.73 -74.67 -3.68
C SER A 410 -64.22 -74.35 -3.58
N ARG A 411 -63.83 -73.09 -3.80
CA ARG A 411 -62.45 -72.59 -3.63
C ARG A 411 -61.85 -72.95 -2.26
N THR A 412 -62.66 -72.87 -1.20
CA THR A 412 -62.26 -73.27 0.16
C THR A 412 -62.03 -74.79 0.28
N SER A 413 -62.76 -75.61 -0.47
CA SER A 413 -62.55 -77.05 -0.54
C SER A 413 -61.26 -77.42 -1.30
N ILE A 414 -60.89 -76.65 -2.33
CA ILE A 414 -59.60 -76.77 -3.02
C ILE A 414 -58.44 -76.41 -2.08
N SER A 415 -58.53 -75.31 -1.32
CA SER A 415 -57.51 -74.96 -0.32
C SER A 415 -57.35 -76.04 0.74
N ARG A 416 -58.45 -76.59 1.26
CA ARG A 416 -58.42 -77.75 2.18
C ARG A 416 -57.86 -79.00 1.52
N LYS A 417 -58.14 -79.23 0.23
CA LYS A 417 -57.57 -80.35 -0.53
C LYS A 417 -56.05 -80.19 -0.68
N LYS A 418 -55.54 -79.00 -1.00
CA LYS A 418 -54.09 -78.71 -0.99
C LYS A 418 -53.46 -78.96 0.39
N GLN A 419 -54.12 -78.53 1.46
CA GLN A 419 -53.63 -78.76 2.82
C GLN A 419 -53.61 -80.24 3.22
N ARG A 420 -54.64 -81.02 2.85
CA ARG A 420 -54.67 -82.48 3.05
C ARG A 420 -53.63 -83.20 2.20
N MET A 421 -53.45 -82.79 0.95
CA MET A 421 -52.39 -83.31 0.07
C MET A 421 -51.00 -83.08 0.69
N LYS A 422 -50.74 -81.88 1.20
CA LYS A 422 -49.50 -81.53 1.91
C LYS A 422 -49.27 -82.42 3.13
N ARG A 423 -50.25 -82.52 4.03
CA ARG A 423 -50.08 -83.16 5.34
C ARG A 423 -50.24 -84.69 5.29
N ASP A 424 -51.33 -85.16 4.67
CA ASP A 424 -51.78 -86.56 4.80
C ASP A 424 -51.15 -87.47 3.71
N LYS A 425 -50.72 -86.90 2.58
CA LYS A 425 -50.15 -87.67 1.44
C LYS A 425 -48.66 -87.45 1.24
N LEU A 426 -48.16 -86.23 1.45
CA LEU A 426 -46.74 -85.88 1.26
C LEU A 426 -45.95 -85.76 2.58
N GLY A 427 -46.62 -85.83 3.74
CA GLY A 427 -45.96 -85.82 5.05
C GLY A 427 -45.25 -84.52 5.41
N LEU A 428 -45.57 -83.40 4.75
CA LEU A 428 -44.90 -82.12 4.93
C LEU A 428 -45.47 -81.38 6.16
N THR A 429 -44.96 -81.65 7.36
CA THR A 429 -45.49 -81.07 8.62
C THR A 429 -44.64 -79.98 9.27
N GLU A 430 -43.36 -79.84 8.92
CA GLU A 430 -42.42 -79.06 9.76
C GLU A 430 -41.99 -77.68 9.23
N ASN A 431 -42.35 -77.30 8.00
CA ASN A 431 -41.99 -75.99 7.44
C ASN A 431 -43.21 -75.18 6.96
N ASN A 432 -43.17 -73.85 7.15
CA ASN A 432 -44.13 -72.84 6.67
C ASN A 432 -44.29 -72.79 5.13
N GLU A 433 -43.71 -73.74 4.42
CA GLU A 433 -43.77 -73.87 2.98
C GLU A 433 -45.17 -74.30 2.52
N THR A 434 -45.73 -73.63 1.51
CA THR A 434 -47.02 -74.02 0.95
C THR A 434 -46.86 -75.23 0.02
N LEU A 435 -47.96 -75.97 -0.26
CA LEU A 435 -47.90 -77.07 -1.22
C LEU A 435 -47.39 -76.59 -2.60
N ASP A 436 -47.80 -75.38 -3.00
CA ASP A 436 -47.40 -74.74 -4.24
C ASP A 436 -45.89 -74.49 -4.28
N ASP A 437 -45.28 -73.99 -3.20
CA ASP A 437 -43.83 -73.75 -3.13
C ASP A 437 -43.02 -75.05 -3.19
N PHE A 438 -43.49 -76.09 -2.47
CA PHE A 438 -42.85 -77.40 -2.49
C PHE A 438 -42.89 -78.02 -3.88
N LEU A 439 -44.07 -78.07 -4.49
CA LEU A 439 -44.22 -78.64 -5.83
C LEU A 439 -43.48 -77.81 -6.86
N ARG A 440 -43.41 -76.49 -6.75
CA ARG A 440 -42.58 -75.66 -7.67
C ARG A 440 -41.10 -76.04 -7.62
N ARG A 441 -40.56 -76.30 -6.42
CA ARG A 441 -39.16 -76.71 -6.23
C ARG A 441 -38.87 -78.16 -6.61
N PHE A 442 -39.81 -79.07 -6.33
CA PHE A 442 -39.70 -80.51 -6.62
C PHE A 442 -39.78 -80.78 -8.12
#